data_AF-A0A7J9IAS4-F1
#
_entry.id   AF-A0A7J9IAS4-F1
#
_cell.length_a   1.000
_cell.length_b   1.000
_cell.length_c   1.000
_cell.angle_alpha   90.00
_cell.angle_beta   90.00
_cell.angle_gamma   90.00
#
_symmetry.space_group_name_H-M   'P 1'
#
loop_
_entity.id
_entity.type
_entity.pdbx_description
1 polymer ?
#
loop_
_entity_poly.entity_id
_entity_poly.type
_entity_poly.pdbx_seq_one_letter_code
_entity_poly.pdbx_strand_id
1 'polypeptide(L)' 'MWQFNLEEELILTSYEYCLVGCFLVASIVHFDSMRNNMANVWHSIRGVIITDLGEKDFVFRYYYEVDVDSQIIDT' A
#
# COMPACT_ATOMS: atom_id res chain seq x y z
N MET A 1 -0.59 34.34 11.16
CA MET A 1 0.38 33.66 10.28
C MET A 1 1.36 32.99 11.24
N TRP A 2 1.20 31.75 11.67
CA TRP A 2 0.97 30.53 10.90
C TRP A 2 0.14 29.53 11.74
N GLN A 3 -1.07 29.18 11.29
CA GLN A 3 -1.69 27.92 11.66
C GLN A 3 -1.58 27.06 10.40
N PHE A 4 -0.50 26.30 10.31
CA PHE A 4 -0.51 25.16 9.40
C PHE A 4 -1.52 24.15 9.97
N ASN A 5 -2.43 23.68 9.12
CA ASN A 5 -3.56 22.83 9.49
C ASN A 5 -3.06 21.49 10.06
N LEU A 6 -3.31 21.23 11.35
CA LEU A 6 -3.08 19.91 11.96
C LEU A 6 -3.81 18.78 11.20
N GLU A 7 -4.92 19.10 10.53
CA GLU A 7 -5.67 18.16 9.69
C GLU A 7 -4.89 17.78 8.42
N GLU A 8 -4.18 18.71 7.78
CA GLU A 8 -3.35 18.40 6.60
C GLU A 8 -2.15 17.54 6.98
N GLU A 9 -1.54 17.77 8.15
CA GLU A 9 -0.43 16.97 8.69
C GLU A 9 -0.88 15.55 9.07
N LEU A 10 -2.07 15.41 9.68
CA LEU A 10 -2.68 14.10 9.95
C LEU A 10 -3.02 13.34 8.66
N ILE A 11 -3.49 14.03 7.61
CA ILE A 11 -3.75 13.41 6.32
C ILE A 11 -2.44 12.97 5.65
N LEU A 12 -1.39 13.78 5.69
CA LEU A 12 -0.08 13.43 5.13
C LEU A 12 0.52 12.21 5.82
N THR A 13 0.47 12.15 7.16
CA THR A 13 0.89 10.94 7.90
C THR A 13 -0.01 9.73 7.61
N SER A 14 -1.28 9.93 7.22
CA SER A 14 -2.21 8.82 6.91
C SER A 14 -1.86 8.05 5.63
N TYR A 15 -1.05 8.64 4.76
CA TYR A 15 -0.56 8.05 3.52
C TYR A 15 0.94 7.75 3.53
N GLU A 16 1.61 7.99 4.65
CA GLU A 16 3.00 7.57 4.82
C GLU A 16 3.10 6.05 4.65
N TYR A 17 4.10 5.61 3.88
CA TYR A 17 4.33 4.19 3.53
C TYR A 17 3.17 3.49 2.81
N CYS A 18 2.31 4.25 2.12
CA CYS A 18 1.27 3.69 1.27
C CYS A 18 1.72 3.60 -0.19
N LEU A 19 1.62 2.41 -0.80
CA LEU A 19 1.74 2.20 -2.23
C LEU A 19 0.38 1.89 -2.83
N VAL A 20 0.08 2.50 -3.98
CA VAL A 20 -1.10 2.14 -4.78
C VAL A 20 -0.62 1.27 -5.93
N GLY A 21 -1.25 0.11 -6.11
CA GLY A 21 -0.95 -0.80 -7.20
C GLY A 21 -2.21 -1.28 -7.91
N CYS A 22 -2.07 -1.54 -9.21
CA CYS A 22 -3.14 -2.07 -10.05
C CYS A 22 -2.71 -3.43 -10.64
N PHE A 23 -3.61 -4.43 -10.59
CA PHE A 23 -3.35 -5.73 -11.20
C PHE A 23 -3.83 -5.77 -12.66
N LEU A 24 -2.88 -5.83 -13.59
CA LEU A 24 -3.12 -5.90 -15.03
C LEU A 24 -3.44 -7.32 -15.49
N VAL A 25 -4.57 -7.86 -15.04
CA VAL A 25 -5.08 -9.17 -15.46
C VAL A 25 -6.42 -9.03 -16.17
N ALA A 26 -6.69 -9.88 -17.18
CA ALA A 26 -7.99 -9.88 -17.86
C ALA A 26 -9.11 -10.47 -16.99
N SER A 27 -8.76 -11.35 -16.05
CA SER A 27 -9.70 -12.03 -15.16
C SER A 27 -10.09 -11.19 -13.94
N ILE A 28 -11.06 -11.70 -13.18
CA ILE A 28 -11.39 -11.19 -11.84
C ILE A 28 -10.22 -11.49 -10.90
N VAL A 29 -9.91 -10.52 -10.03
CA VAL A 29 -8.95 -10.70 -8.94
C VAL A 29 -9.72 -11.15 -7.70
N HIS A 30 -9.44 -12.34 -7.20
CA HIS A 30 -9.98 -12.80 -5.92
C HIS A 30 -9.16 -12.21 -4.78
N PHE A 31 -9.73 -11.25 -4.06
CA PHE A 31 -9.01 -10.48 -3.04
C PHE A 31 -8.28 -11.35 -2.01
N ASP A 32 -8.92 -12.36 -1.42
CA ASP A 32 -8.26 -13.20 -0.40
C ASP A 32 -7.05 -13.98 -0.96
N SER A 33 -7.17 -14.47 -2.19
CA SER A 33 -6.07 -15.19 -2.86
C SER A 33 -4.93 -14.26 -3.24
N MET A 34 -5.25 -13.09 -3.82
CA MET A 34 -4.28 -12.04 -4.13
C MET A 34 -3.54 -11.60 -2.86
N ARG A 35 -4.28 -11.31 -1.78
CA ARG A 35 -3.71 -10.81 -0.52
C ARG A 35 -2.71 -11.79 0.05
N ASN A 36 -3.07 -13.07 0.10
CA ASN A 36 -2.18 -14.12 0.60
C ASN A 36 -0.94 -14.28 -0.29
N ASN A 37 -1.10 -14.22 -1.61
CA ASN A 37 0.02 -14.29 -2.55
C ASN A 37 0.98 -13.10 -2.38
N MET A 38 0.47 -11.87 -2.30
CA MET A 38 1.31 -10.67 -2.15
C MET A 38 2.01 -10.62 -0.78
N ALA A 39 1.32 -11.02 0.29
CA ALA A 39 1.93 -11.16 1.61
C ALA A 39 3.12 -12.15 1.60
N ASN A 40 3.02 -13.22 0.81
CA ASN A 40 4.12 -14.18 0.64
C ASN A 40 5.26 -13.65 -0.24
N VAL A 41 5.01 -12.76 -1.21
CA VAL A 41 6.05 -12.23 -2.10
C VAL A 41 6.89 -11.17 -1.41
N TRP A 42 6.23 -10.24 -0.71
CA TRP A 42 6.90 -9.04 -0.18
C TRP A 42 7.64 -9.24 1.12
N HIS A 43 7.29 -10.27 1.90
CA HIS A 43 7.97 -10.64 3.14
C HIS A 43 8.24 -9.45 4.08
N SER A 44 7.30 -8.52 4.20
CA SER A 44 7.50 -7.32 5.01
C SER A 44 7.67 -7.65 6.50
N ILE A 45 8.46 -6.83 7.20
CA ILE A 45 8.92 -7.12 8.57
C ILE A 45 7.74 -7.23 9.55
N ARG A 46 6.72 -6.37 9.39
CA ARG A 46 5.52 -6.34 10.25
C ARG A 46 4.22 -6.67 9.52
N GLY A 47 4.31 -7.24 8.33
CA GLY A 47 3.16 -7.46 7.47
C GLY A 47 2.74 -6.18 6.75
N VAL A 48 1.60 -6.25 6.08
CA VAL A 48 1.08 -5.20 5.22
C VAL A 48 -0.43 -5.17 5.37
N ILE A 49 -1.02 -3.98 5.47
CA ILE A 49 -2.46 -3.81 5.39
C ILE A 49 -2.81 -3.60 3.92
N ILE A 50 -3.69 -4.44 3.39
CA ILE A 50 -4.14 -4.35 2.00
C ILE A 50 -5.61 -3.93 1.98
N THR A 51 -5.90 -2.83 1.27
CA THR A 51 -7.26 -2.30 1.10
C THR A 51 -7.66 -2.40 -0.36
N ASP A 52 -8.83 -2.99 -0.63
CA ASP A 52 -9.44 -3.04 -1.96
C ASP A 52 -10.13 -1.71 -2.26
N LEU A 53 -9.76 -1.05 -3.36
CA LEU A 53 -10.39 0.19 -3.84
C LEU A 53 -11.44 -0.06 -4.93
N GLY A 54 -11.59 -1.31 -5.39
CA GLY A 54 -12.35 -1.65 -6.59
C GLY A 54 -11.50 -1.57 -7.85
N GLU A 55 -12.07 -1.97 -8.99
CA GLU A 55 -11.43 -1.89 -10.33
C GLU A 55 -10.03 -2.51 -10.46
N LYS A 56 -9.64 -3.40 -9.53
CA LYS A 56 -8.30 -4.03 -9.40
C LYS A 56 -7.21 -3.09 -8.88
N ASP A 57 -7.62 -1.97 -8.28
CA ASP A 57 -6.76 -1.05 -7.56
C ASP A 57 -6.72 -1.41 -6.08
N PHE A 58 -5.52 -1.39 -5.51
CA PHE A 58 -5.28 -1.75 -4.12
C PHE A 58 -4.32 -0.76 -3.47
N VAL A 59 -4.59 -0.45 -2.19
CA VAL A 59 -3.65 0.27 -1.33
C VAL A 59 -2.93 -0.73 -0.44
N PHE A 60 -1.61 -0.65 -0.46
CA PHE A 60 -0.72 -1.42 0.41
C PHE A 60 -0.09 -0.45 1.40
N ARG A 61 -0.47 -0.57 2.67
CA ARG A 61 0.09 0.23 3.76
C ARG A 61 1.08 -0.59 4.55
N TYR A 62 2.33 -0.14 4.53
CA TYR A 62 3.43 -0.70 5.29
C TYR A 62 3.60 0.02 6.62
N TYR A 63 4.39 -0.58 7.50
CA TYR A 63 4.67 -0.01 8.83
C TYR A 63 6.00 0.75 8.88
N TYR A 64 6.89 0.50 7.93
CA TYR A 64 8.24 1.07 7.89
C TYR A 64 8.64 1.44 6.47
N GLU A 65 9.43 2.51 6.35
CA GLU A 65 10.02 2.96 5.09
C GLU A 65 10.82 1.86 4.39
N VAL A 66 11.62 1.09 5.14
CA VAL A 66 12.44 -0.01 4.59
C VAL A 66 11.58 -1.09 3.89
N ASP A 67 10.37 -1.32 4.39
CA ASP A 67 9.45 -2.27 3.77
C ASP A 67 8.94 -1.74 2.43
N VAL A 68 8.80 -0.41 2.28
CA VAL A 68 8.38 0.26 1.02
C VAL A 68 9.52 0.26 0.02
N ASP A 69 10.71 0.70 0.43
CA ASP A 69 11.89 0.79 -0.42
C ASP A 69 12.25 -0.55 -1.04
N SER A 70 12.09 -1.64 -0.28
CA SER A 70 12.35 -2.99 -0.79
C SER A 70 11.37 -3.47 -1.87
N GLN A 71 10.18 -2.86 -1.99
CA GLN A 71 9.22 -3.22 -3.05
C GLN A 71 9.39 -2.38 -4.32
N ILE A 72 10.07 -1.25 -4.23
CA ILE A 72 10.33 -0.38 -5.37
C ILE A 72 11.62 -0.87 -6.02
N ILE A 73 11.48 -1.66 -7.08
CA ILE A 73 12.62 -2.02 -7.93
C ILE A 73 12.80 -0.88 -8.93
N ASP A 74 13.89 -0.12 -8.79
CA ASP A 74 14.33 0.84 -9.83
C ASP A 74 14.41 0.08 -11.16
N THR A 75 13.53 0.45 -12.09
CA THR A 75 13.52 -0.04 -13.48
C THR A 75 14.21 0.98 -14.37
#